data_AF-A0A7S4BF00-F1
#
_entry.id   AF-A0A7S4BF00-F1
#
_cell.length_a   1.000
_cell.length_b   1.000
_cell.length_c   1.000
_cell.angle_alpha   90.00
_cell.angle_beta   90.00
_cell.angle_gamma   90.00
#
_symmetry.space_group_name_H-M   'P 1'
#
loop_
_entity.id
_entity.type
_entity.pdbx_description
1 polymer ?
#
loop_
_entity_poly.entity_id
_entity_poly.type
_entity_poly.pdbx_seq_one_letter_code
_entity_poly.pdbx_strand_id
1 'polypeptide(L)'
;MADSIVDGPLVMGTQQQYFVRNSRLKQGVEGTSMNYVFVGTEGAPESSPTGQVTTEDSTPAVAAKPYLIEEDGVWSILVPKLVKGSVGPLSSSQDDTVVPMSQVYVARPGDTARTINTGIQGMRALLITPAVYDLNGTVVITESNFVVLGLGFATLVSRNGHSALQVSENAAGVRVAGVLFESGSALKADAISSPLVEWAGPDGVASDLFTRAGSFSNSPSRCLQVRQDVHARIGGDGVVVDNTWMWHADHDDCGGASDGAFSGNGLVVQGRNVVAYGLKVEHMMRNLVEWYGENGETYLYQSELPYHAPTFNGVGYYVHPSVRSHKALAIGVYIVGDLIAQTGIRVPPTANLKNAFAWVITGAHSQFHSVVCTNTSTCYFGQRCTYNACYQYELPQVLKGGGVGSLPRPALSEDRSGYSTGGEGYLPEFA
;
A
#
# COMPACT_ATOMS: atom_id res chain seq x y z
N MET A 1 -11.95 10.44 2.61
CA MET A 1 -12.62 11.47 1.79
C MET A 1 -11.57 12.29 1.06
N ALA A 2 -11.81 12.65 -0.20
CA ALA A 2 -10.89 13.43 -1.00
C ALA A 2 -11.65 14.39 -1.93
N ASP A 3 -11.01 15.50 -2.31
CA ASP A 3 -11.48 16.38 -3.39
C ASP A 3 -12.94 16.85 -3.19
N SER A 4 -13.29 17.14 -1.94
CA SER A 4 -14.67 17.38 -1.49
C SER A 4 -14.83 18.73 -0.80
N ILE A 5 -16.00 19.35 -0.96
CA ILE A 5 -16.44 20.51 -0.18
C ILE A 5 -17.56 20.06 0.76
N VAL A 6 -17.35 20.23 2.06
CA VAL A 6 -18.35 19.96 3.09
C VAL A 6 -18.84 21.29 3.64
N ASP A 7 -20.11 21.62 3.33
CA ASP A 7 -20.72 22.89 3.74
C ASP A 7 -21.17 22.89 5.21
N GLY A 8 -21.61 21.74 5.72
CA GLY A 8 -21.96 21.51 7.12
C GLY A 8 -20.76 21.09 7.99
N PRO A 9 -20.98 20.81 9.28
CA PRO A 9 -19.95 20.18 10.10
C PRO A 9 -19.68 18.76 9.62
N LEU A 10 -18.39 18.37 9.59
CA LEU A 10 -18.02 16.97 9.37
C LEU A 10 -18.11 16.21 10.70
N VAL A 11 -19.20 15.47 10.90
CA VAL A 11 -19.44 14.69 12.13
C VAL A 11 -18.83 13.30 11.99
N MET A 12 -17.81 13.01 12.80
CA MET A 12 -17.05 11.76 12.70
C MET A 12 -17.72 10.57 13.40
N GLY A 13 -18.67 10.83 14.30
CA GLY A 13 -19.39 9.80 15.05
C GLY A 13 -18.43 8.90 15.84
N THR A 14 -18.57 7.57 15.68
CA THR A 14 -17.75 6.56 16.36
C THR A 14 -16.62 6.00 15.49
N GLN A 15 -16.29 6.65 14.37
CA GLN A 15 -15.21 6.18 13.48
C GLN A 15 -13.89 6.09 14.23
N GLN A 16 -13.19 4.96 14.13
CA GLN A 16 -11.92 4.74 14.82
C GLN A 16 -10.81 5.63 14.22
N GLN A 17 -10.72 5.66 12.89
CA GLN A 17 -9.78 6.44 12.11
C GLN A 17 -10.46 7.01 10.88
N TYR A 18 -9.92 8.10 10.33
CA TYR A 18 -10.42 8.68 9.09
C TYR A 18 -9.36 9.51 8.40
N PHE A 19 -9.34 9.45 7.06
CA PHE A 19 -8.42 10.22 6.23
C PHE A 19 -9.18 11.21 5.36
N VAL A 20 -8.78 12.47 5.40
CA VAL A 20 -9.27 13.54 4.54
C VAL A 20 -8.08 14.19 3.83
N ARG A 21 -8.15 14.32 2.51
CA ARG A 21 -7.17 15.11 1.76
C ARG A 21 -7.82 16.06 0.80
N ASN A 22 -7.10 17.13 0.43
CA ASN A 22 -7.49 18.05 -0.65
C ASN A 22 -8.98 18.41 -0.58
N SER A 23 -9.45 18.85 0.57
CA SER A 23 -10.87 19.09 0.81
C SER A 23 -11.06 20.45 1.48
N ARG A 24 -12.31 20.90 1.55
CA ARG A 24 -12.70 22.12 2.28
C ARG A 24 -13.79 21.77 3.28
N LEU A 25 -13.52 22.02 4.56
CA LEU A 25 -14.45 21.78 5.67
C LEU A 25 -14.92 23.15 6.19
N LYS A 26 -16.07 23.65 5.71
CA LYS A 26 -16.49 25.04 5.99
C LYS A 26 -16.87 25.27 7.45
N GLN A 27 -17.38 24.25 8.13
CA GLN A 27 -17.77 24.32 9.55
C GLN A 27 -16.91 23.42 10.44
N GLY A 28 -15.74 23.01 9.96
CA GLY A 28 -14.80 22.18 10.72
C GLY A 28 -15.27 20.74 10.93
N VAL A 29 -14.70 20.11 11.97
CA VAL A 29 -14.85 18.68 12.28
C VAL A 29 -15.35 18.52 13.71
N GLU A 30 -16.34 17.65 13.90
CA GLU A 30 -16.90 17.29 15.19
C GLU A 30 -16.56 15.84 15.56
N GLY A 31 -16.03 15.66 16.77
CA GLY A 31 -15.62 14.35 17.29
C GLY A 31 -14.16 14.01 17.02
N THR A 32 -13.64 13.09 17.82
CA THR A 32 -12.31 12.51 17.69
C THR A 32 -12.33 11.07 18.18
N SER A 33 -11.36 10.28 17.74
CA SER A 33 -11.19 8.89 18.17
C SER A 33 -9.71 8.54 18.19
N MET A 34 -9.27 7.49 17.51
CA MET A 34 -7.89 7.02 17.58
C MET A 34 -6.97 7.78 16.63
N ASN A 35 -7.41 8.04 15.39
CA ASN A 35 -6.50 8.56 14.37
C ASN A 35 -7.21 9.27 13.18
N TYR A 36 -7.41 10.58 13.27
CA TYR A 36 -7.95 11.40 12.18
C TYR A 36 -6.84 12.21 11.53
N VAL A 37 -6.77 12.15 10.20
CA VAL A 37 -5.66 12.72 9.44
C VAL A 37 -6.18 13.58 8.32
N PHE A 38 -5.67 14.81 8.25
CA PHE A 38 -6.04 15.83 7.28
C PHE A 38 -4.79 16.27 6.51
N VAL A 39 -4.80 16.19 5.19
CA VAL A 39 -3.64 16.57 4.35
C VAL A 39 -4.10 17.55 3.27
N GLY A 40 -3.49 18.74 3.21
CA GLY A 40 -3.89 19.75 2.23
C GLY A 40 -5.38 20.11 2.32
N THR A 41 -5.96 20.10 3.53
CA THR A 41 -7.40 20.31 3.75
C THR A 41 -7.66 21.66 4.39
N GLU A 42 -8.43 22.50 3.70
CA GLU A 42 -8.86 23.80 4.20
C GLU A 42 -9.91 23.62 5.30
N GLY A 43 -9.77 24.34 6.41
CA GLY A 43 -10.67 24.21 7.56
C GLY A 43 -10.45 22.92 8.38
N ALA A 44 -9.34 22.22 8.17
CA ALA A 44 -8.93 21.13 9.03
C ALA A 44 -8.64 21.61 10.46
N PRO A 45 -8.90 20.79 11.49
CA PRO A 45 -8.47 21.10 12.86
C PRO A 45 -6.94 21.12 12.96
N GLU A 46 -6.43 21.82 13.96
CA GLU A 46 -5.01 21.77 14.32
C GLU A 46 -4.59 20.36 14.76
N SER A 47 -3.33 20.01 14.52
CA SER A 47 -2.76 18.76 15.03
C SER A 47 -2.90 18.70 16.55
N SER A 48 -3.44 17.60 17.08
CA SER A 48 -3.59 17.43 18.52
C SER A 48 -2.26 17.05 19.17
N PRO A 49 -1.93 17.55 20.37
CA PRO A 49 -0.76 17.09 21.13
C PRO A 49 -0.91 15.64 21.63
N THR A 50 -2.11 15.07 21.51
CA THR A 50 -2.45 13.70 21.92
C THR A 50 -2.30 12.69 20.79
N GLY A 51 -1.89 13.11 19.59
CA GLY A 51 -1.66 12.25 18.43
C GLY A 51 -2.92 11.72 17.74
N GLN A 52 -4.11 12.04 18.25
CA GLN A 52 -5.40 11.57 17.71
C GLN A 52 -5.84 12.31 16.45
N VAL A 53 -5.36 13.54 16.28
CA VAL A 53 -5.55 14.37 15.09
C VAL A 53 -4.18 14.76 14.55
N THR A 54 -3.94 14.49 13.26
CA THR A 54 -2.74 14.90 12.53
C THR A 54 -3.15 15.72 11.31
N THR A 55 -2.61 16.93 11.19
CA THR A 55 -2.86 17.82 10.07
C THR A 55 -1.55 18.19 9.40
N GLU A 56 -1.50 18.01 8.08
CA GLU A 56 -0.40 18.44 7.22
C GLU A 56 -0.92 19.49 6.22
N ASP A 57 -0.20 20.60 6.10
CA ASP A 57 -0.65 21.80 5.39
C ASP A 57 -0.91 21.56 3.90
N SER A 58 -0.15 20.68 3.26
CA SER A 58 -0.24 20.44 1.82
C SER A 58 -0.06 18.97 1.46
N THR A 59 -0.65 18.58 0.33
CA THR A 59 -0.49 17.25 -0.24
C THR A 59 0.72 17.25 -1.18
N PRO A 60 1.82 16.52 -0.87
CA PRO A 60 3.09 16.67 -1.56
C PRO A 60 3.05 16.26 -3.04
N ALA A 61 2.35 15.18 -3.37
CA ALA A 61 2.10 14.72 -4.73
C ALA A 61 0.79 13.94 -4.78
N VAL A 62 -0.15 14.32 -5.65
CA VAL A 62 -1.46 13.65 -5.77
C VAL A 62 -2.08 13.93 -7.13
N ALA A 63 -3.02 13.10 -7.53
CA ALA A 63 -3.94 13.42 -8.61
C ALA A 63 -5.33 12.92 -8.21
N ALA A 64 -6.37 13.64 -8.63
CA ALA A 64 -7.72 13.10 -8.52
C ALA A 64 -7.86 11.83 -9.36
N LYS A 65 -8.70 10.90 -8.90
CA LYS A 65 -8.98 9.63 -9.57
C LYS A 65 -9.57 9.90 -10.97
N PRO A 66 -9.17 9.18 -12.04
CA PRO A 66 -9.87 9.24 -13.32
C PRO A 66 -11.36 8.88 -13.20
N TYR A 67 -12.21 9.54 -13.98
CA TYR A 67 -13.66 9.32 -13.97
C TYR A 67 -14.29 9.52 -15.35
N LEU A 68 -15.48 8.93 -15.53
CA LEU A 68 -16.27 9.14 -16.75
C LEU A 68 -16.93 10.51 -16.72
N ILE A 69 -16.88 11.21 -17.85
CA ILE A 69 -17.63 12.43 -18.12
C ILE A 69 -18.55 12.21 -19.32
N GLU A 70 -19.65 12.95 -19.35
CA GLU A 70 -20.61 12.95 -20.44
C GLU A 70 -20.94 14.40 -20.79
N GLU A 71 -20.76 14.75 -22.06
CA GLU A 71 -21.10 16.04 -22.63
C GLU A 71 -21.84 15.82 -23.95
N ASP A 72 -23.05 16.37 -24.07
CA ASP A 72 -23.89 16.30 -25.29
C ASP A 72 -24.09 14.88 -25.89
N GLY A 73 -24.24 13.89 -25.02
CA GLY A 73 -24.41 12.47 -25.34
C GLY A 73 -23.11 11.70 -25.56
N VAL A 74 -21.95 12.35 -25.43
CA VAL A 74 -20.64 11.75 -25.71
C VAL A 74 -19.91 11.45 -24.41
N TRP A 75 -19.64 10.17 -24.19
CA TRP A 75 -18.84 9.71 -23.05
C TRP A 75 -17.34 9.84 -23.33
N SER A 76 -16.56 10.11 -22.30
CA SER A 76 -15.09 10.07 -22.28
C SER A 76 -14.57 9.78 -20.87
N ILE A 77 -13.28 9.44 -20.75
CA ILE A 77 -12.60 9.36 -19.44
C ILE A 77 -11.80 10.65 -19.25
N LEU A 78 -12.09 11.42 -18.20
CA LEU A 78 -11.23 12.50 -17.75
C LEU A 78 -10.14 11.94 -16.83
N VAL A 79 -8.90 12.34 -17.08
CA VAL A 79 -7.70 11.92 -16.35
C VAL A 79 -7.05 13.16 -15.74
N PRO A 80 -7.30 13.44 -14.45
CA PRO A 80 -6.73 14.60 -13.79
C PRO A 80 -5.20 14.55 -13.72
N LYS A 81 -4.56 15.70 -13.96
CA LYS A 81 -3.09 15.79 -13.87
C LYS A 81 -2.59 15.52 -12.45
N LEU A 82 -1.35 15.04 -12.36
CA LEU A 82 -0.64 14.99 -11.08
C LEU A 82 -0.21 16.41 -10.69
N VAL A 83 -0.48 16.78 -9.44
CA VAL A 83 -0.14 18.06 -8.84
C VAL A 83 0.73 17.84 -7.61
N LYS A 84 1.56 18.83 -7.28
CA LYS A 84 2.46 18.81 -6.12
C LYS A 84 2.17 19.98 -5.19
N GLY A 85 2.31 19.76 -3.89
CA GLY A 85 2.12 20.79 -2.85
C GLY A 85 0.72 21.43 -2.89
N SER A 86 -0.31 20.63 -3.14
CA SER A 86 -1.68 21.13 -3.32
C SER A 86 -2.42 21.31 -1.99
N VAL A 87 -3.37 22.26 -1.96
CA VAL A 87 -4.22 22.57 -0.80
C VAL A 87 -5.64 22.80 -1.31
N GLY A 88 -6.62 22.29 -0.57
CA GLY A 88 -8.04 22.37 -0.91
C GLY A 88 -8.46 21.39 -2.02
N PRO A 89 -9.75 21.42 -2.39
CA PRO A 89 -10.31 20.60 -3.46
C PRO A 89 -9.59 20.81 -4.78
N LEU A 90 -9.20 19.73 -5.45
CA LEU A 90 -8.70 19.80 -6.81
C LEU A 90 -9.85 20.06 -7.78
N SER A 91 -9.72 21.10 -8.60
CA SER A 91 -10.64 21.39 -9.70
C SER A 91 -10.15 20.74 -11.00
N SER A 92 -11.07 20.49 -11.93
CA SER A 92 -10.68 20.19 -13.30
C SER A 92 -9.83 21.33 -13.87
N SER A 93 -8.86 20.96 -14.69
CA SER A 93 -7.83 21.83 -15.24
C SER A 93 -7.78 21.67 -16.76
N GLN A 94 -7.39 22.72 -17.49
CA GLN A 94 -7.16 22.62 -18.94
C GLN A 94 -6.04 21.62 -19.30
N ASP A 95 -5.15 21.34 -18.36
CA ASP A 95 -4.09 20.34 -18.49
C ASP A 95 -4.55 18.89 -18.22
N ASP A 96 -5.83 18.67 -17.85
CA ASP A 96 -6.35 17.32 -17.68
C ASP A 96 -6.49 16.62 -19.04
N THR A 97 -6.25 15.32 -19.07
CA THR A 97 -6.34 14.55 -20.32
C THR A 97 -7.74 13.97 -20.48
N VAL A 98 -8.34 14.17 -21.66
CA VAL A 98 -9.60 13.52 -22.04
C VAL A 98 -9.29 12.36 -22.97
N VAL A 99 -9.66 11.14 -22.57
CA VAL A 99 -9.56 9.94 -23.40
C VAL A 99 -10.93 9.66 -24.01
N PRO A 100 -11.11 9.85 -25.33
CA PRO A 100 -12.39 9.56 -25.99
C PRO A 100 -12.65 8.06 -25.98
N MET A 101 -13.93 7.64 -25.91
CA MET A 101 -14.29 6.22 -25.87
C MET A 101 -13.82 5.41 -27.10
N SER A 102 -13.51 6.06 -28.23
CA SER A 102 -12.88 5.42 -29.39
C SER A 102 -11.44 4.92 -29.15
N GLN A 103 -10.80 5.36 -28.05
CA GLN A 103 -9.47 4.95 -27.61
C GLN A 103 -9.53 4.11 -26.32
N VAL A 104 -10.71 3.62 -25.95
CA VAL A 104 -10.94 2.85 -24.72
C VAL A 104 -11.35 1.43 -25.10
N TYR A 105 -10.62 0.45 -24.60
CA TYR A 105 -11.11 -0.92 -24.58
C TYR A 105 -12.09 -1.10 -23.42
N VAL A 106 -13.33 -1.48 -23.71
CA VAL A 106 -14.37 -1.73 -22.70
C VAL A 106 -14.45 -3.23 -22.43
N ALA A 107 -13.85 -3.69 -21.33
CA ALA A 107 -13.91 -5.08 -20.92
C ALA A 107 -15.30 -5.46 -20.42
N ARG A 108 -15.75 -6.64 -20.83
CA ARG A 108 -17.09 -7.18 -20.53
C ARG A 108 -16.99 -8.51 -19.76
N PRO A 109 -18.04 -8.90 -19.01
CA PRO A 109 -18.09 -10.21 -18.37
C PRO A 109 -17.74 -11.34 -19.36
N GLY A 110 -16.79 -12.19 -18.99
CA GLY A 110 -16.27 -13.28 -19.84
C GLY A 110 -14.97 -12.96 -20.59
N ASP A 111 -14.54 -11.69 -20.63
CA ASP A 111 -13.22 -11.35 -21.17
C ASP A 111 -12.11 -11.99 -20.34
N THR A 112 -11.22 -12.70 -21.03
CA THR A 112 -10.03 -13.31 -20.42
C THR A 112 -8.87 -12.31 -20.38
N ALA A 113 -7.83 -12.58 -19.59
CA ALA A 113 -6.60 -11.80 -19.62
C ALA A 113 -6.01 -11.68 -21.04
N ARG A 114 -6.10 -12.74 -21.85
CA ARG A 114 -5.68 -12.70 -23.26
C ARG A 114 -6.53 -11.74 -24.08
N THR A 115 -7.85 -11.81 -23.94
CA THR A 115 -8.79 -10.94 -24.65
C THR A 115 -8.53 -9.48 -24.30
N ILE A 116 -8.36 -9.18 -23.00
CA ILE A 116 -8.04 -7.84 -22.50
C ILE A 116 -6.70 -7.36 -23.08
N ASN A 117 -5.64 -8.15 -22.96
CA ASN A 117 -4.31 -7.78 -23.46
C ASN A 117 -4.29 -7.52 -24.98
N THR A 118 -5.03 -8.30 -25.77
CA THR A 118 -5.21 -8.02 -27.21
C THR A 118 -6.02 -6.74 -27.42
N GLY A 119 -7.10 -6.56 -26.65
CA GLY A 119 -8.02 -5.44 -26.80
C GLY A 119 -7.42 -4.07 -26.46
N ILE A 120 -6.48 -4.02 -25.51
CA ILE A 120 -5.81 -2.77 -25.10
C ILE A 120 -4.69 -2.34 -26.06
N GLN A 121 -4.32 -3.15 -27.06
CA GLN A 121 -3.28 -2.78 -28.02
C GLN A 121 -3.70 -1.54 -28.83
N GLY A 122 -2.88 -0.49 -28.79
CA GLY A 122 -3.17 0.78 -29.45
C GLY A 122 -4.25 1.63 -28.78
N MET A 123 -4.76 1.20 -27.63
CA MET A 123 -5.71 1.96 -26.81
C MET A 123 -4.97 2.84 -25.81
N ARG A 124 -5.69 3.79 -25.23
CA ARG A 124 -5.19 4.63 -24.12
C ARG A 124 -5.76 4.25 -22.77
N ALA A 125 -6.85 3.49 -22.76
CA ALA A 125 -7.46 3.04 -21.52
C ALA A 125 -8.14 1.67 -21.64
N LEU A 126 -8.23 1.02 -20.48
CA LEU A 126 -9.05 -0.14 -20.18
C LEU A 126 -10.15 0.31 -19.22
N LEU A 127 -11.40 0.25 -19.67
CA LEU A 127 -12.58 0.42 -18.81
C LEU A 127 -13.16 -0.96 -18.47
N ILE A 128 -13.12 -1.33 -17.20
CA ILE A 128 -13.59 -2.63 -16.71
C ILE A 128 -15.02 -2.46 -16.18
N THR A 129 -15.99 -3.04 -16.90
CA THR A 129 -17.40 -2.98 -16.49
C THR A 129 -17.66 -3.85 -15.26
N PRO A 130 -18.73 -3.58 -14.47
CA PRO A 130 -18.99 -4.28 -13.23
C PRO A 130 -19.19 -5.79 -13.43
N ALA A 131 -18.22 -6.60 -13.00
CA ALA A 131 -18.27 -8.06 -13.01
C ALA A 131 -17.13 -8.65 -12.16
N VAL A 132 -17.16 -9.98 -12.00
CA VAL A 132 -16.03 -10.77 -11.50
C VAL A 132 -15.39 -11.48 -12.69
N TYR A 133 -14.13 -11.16 -12.98
CA TYR A 133 -13.37 -11.67 -14.12
C TYR A 133 -12.39 -12.75 -13.64
N ASP A 134 -12.55 -13.99 -14.13
CA ASP A 134 -11.66 -15.10 -13.81
C ASP A 134 -10.46 -15.12 -14.76
N LEU A 135 -9.28 -14.72 -14.27
CA LEU A 135 -8.09 -14.50 -15.08
C LEU A 135 -7.10 -15.66 -14.94
N ASN A 136 -6.95 -16.43 -16.02
CA ASN A 136 -5.89 -17.44 -16.14
C ASN A 136 -4.59 -16.88 -16.74
N GLY A 137 -4.21 -15.68 -16.33
CA GLY A 137 -3.04 -14.96 -16.82
C GLY A 137 -3.06 -13.49 -16.39
N THR A 138 -1.97 -12.79 -16.66
CA THR A 138 -1.78 -11.40 -16.23
C THR A 138 -2.31 -10.39 -17.25
N VAL A 139 -3.03 -9.35 -16.81
CA VAL A 139 -3.25 -8.14 -17.62
C VAL A 139 -1.99 -7.28 -17.55
N VAL A 140 -1.36 -7.00 -18.69
CA VAL A 140 -0.05 -6.32 -18.75
C VAL A 140 -0.19 -4.96 -19.40
N ILE A 141 0.17 -3.91 -18.67
CA ILE A 141 0.14 -2.52 -19.15
C ILE A 141 1.57 -2.11 -19.52
N THR A 142 1.79 -1.89 -20.81
CA THR A 142 3.10 -1.49 -21.38
C THR A 142 3.16 -0.03 -21.79
N GLU A 143 2.01 0.60 -22.01
CA GLU A 143 1.90 1.96 -22.52
C GLU A 143 2.00 2.99 -21.39
N SER A 144 2.79 4.05 -21.62
CA SER A 144 2.86 5.18 -20.70
C SER A 144 1.55 5.98 -20.70
N ASN A 145 1.19 6.56 -19.54
CA ASN A 145 -0.03 7.31 -19.30
C ASN A 145 -1.33 6.51 -19.58
N PHE A 146 -1.24 5.18 -19.60
CA PHE A 146 -2.41 4.33 -19.79
C PHE A 146 -3.31 4.35 -18.56
N VAL A 147 -4.62 4.26 -18.77
CA VAL A 147 -5.62 4.27 -17.69
C VAL A 147 -6.30 2.92 -17.58
N VAL A 148 -6.32 2.34 -16.38
CA VAL A 148 -7.17 1.22 -16.01
C VAL A 148 -8.23 1.75 -15.04
N LEU A 149 -9.49 1.78 -15.46
CA LEU A 149 -10.61 2.27 -14.67
C LEU A 149 -11.65 1.16 -14.48
N GLY A 150 -11.90 0.77 -13.23
CA GLY A 150 -12.96 -0.15 -12.85
C GLY A 150 -14.24 0.59 -12.43
N LEU A 151 -15.39 0.02 -12.79
CA LEU A 151 -16.70 0.50 -12.37
C LEU A 151 -17.34 -0.51 -11.41
N GLY A 152 -18.03 -0.02 -10.38
CA GLY A 152 -18.90 -0.84 -9.52
C GLY A 152 -18.22 -2.04 -8.87
N PHE A 153 -17.01 -1.87 -8.32
CA PHE A 153 -16.19 -2.96 -7.76
C PHE A 153 -15.89 -4.08 -8.77
N ALA A 154 -15.57 -3.72 -10.02
CA ALA A 154 -15.01 -4.66 -10.98
C ALA A 154 -13.83 -5.43 -10.35
N THR A 155 -13.94 -6.76 -10.36
CA THR A 155 -13.05 -7.65 -9.62
C THR A 155 -12.25 -8.53 -10.58
N LEU A 156 -10.93 -8.47 -10.50
CA LEU A 156 -10.02 -9.31 -11.28
C LEU A 156 -9.46 -10.43 -10.39
N VAL A 157 -9.92 -11.67 -10.62
CA VAL A 157 -9.51 -12.85 -9.85
C VAL A 157 -8.34 -13.53 -10.55
N SER A 158 -7.17 -13.59 -9.91
CA SER A 158 -5.97 -14.21 -10.49
C SER A 158 -5.86 -15.71 -10.18
N ARG A 159 -5.59 -16.53 -11.21
CA ARG A 159 -5.40 -17.98 -11.09
C ARG A 159 -3.94 -18.38 -11.23
N ASN A 160 -3.64 -19.60 -10.76
CA ASN A 160 -2.38 -20.31 -11.04
C ASN A 160 -1.08 -19.56 -10.65
N GLY A 161 -1.14 -18.72 -9.63
CA GLY A 161 0.01 -17.98 -9.11
C GLY A 161 0.44 -16.80 -9.98
N HIS A 162 -0.37 -16.41 -10.98
CA HIS A 162 -0.11 -15.22 -11.79
C HIS A 162 -0.43 -13.93 -11.02
N SER A 163 0.10 -12.81 -11.50
CA SER A 163 -0.43 -11.49 -11.15
C SER A 163 -1.77 -11.29 -11.84
N ALA A 164 -2.70 -10.56 -11.23
CA ALA A 164 -3.88 -10.08 -11.93
C ALA A 164 -3.52 -8.92 -12.86
N LEU A 165 -2.66 -8.01 -12.39
CA LEU A 165 -2.19 -6.83 -13.12
C LEU A 165 -0.68 -6.69 -13.00
N GLN A 166 -0.03 -6.36 -14.11
CA GLN A 166 1.35 -5.93 -14.15
C GLN A 166 1.48 -4.60 -14.90
N VAL A 167 2.07 -3.59 -14.26
CA VAL A 167 2.52 -2.37 -14.93
C VAL A 167 4.00 -2.52 -15.25
N SER A 168 4.34 -2.54 -16.53
CA SER A 168 5.72 -2.76 -16.99
C SER A 168 6.64 -1.59 -16.61
N GLU A 169 7.93 -1.88 -16.50
CA GLU A 169 8.97 -0.90 -16.11
C GLU A 169 9.00 0.36 -16.97
N ASN A 170 8.67 0.25 -18.27
CA ASN A 170 8.68 1.35 -19.22
C ASN A 170 7.32 2.09 -19.31
N ALA A 171 6.32 1.68 -18.55
CA ALA A 171 4.98 2.26 -18.56
C ALA A 171 4.87 3.36 -17.48
N ALA A 172 5.43 4.53 -17.76
CA ALA A 172 5.40 5.66 -16.83
C ALA A 172 4.01 6.32 -16.77
N GLY A 173 3.63 6.91 -15.64
CA GLY A 173 2.41 7.73 -15.53
C GLY A 173 1.09 6.95 -15.57
N VAL A 174 1.13 5.62 -15.47
CA VAL A 174 -0.07 4.77 -15.51
C VAL A 174 -1.03 5.09 -14.36
N ARG A 175 -2.33 5.07 -14.65
CA ARG A 175 -3.41 5.29 -13.67
C ARG A 175 -4.19 4.01 -13.48
N VAL A 176 -4.31 3.53 -12.25
CA VAL A 176 -5.18 2.38 -11.90
C VAL A 176 -6.19 2.86 -10.87
N ALA A 177 -7.47 2.72 -11.19
CA ALA A 177 -8.54 3.36 -10.45
C ALA A 177 -9.76 2.44 -10.24
N GLY A 178 -10.18 2.24 -9.00
CA GLY A 178 -11.47 1.59 -8.68
C GLY A 178 -11.54 0.10 -9.05
N VAL A 179 -10.46 -0.64 -8.83
CA VAL A 179 -10.37 -2.07 -9.15
C VAL A 179 -10.13 -2.88 -7.88
N LEU A 180 -10.89 -3.96 -7.71
CA LEU A 180 -10.63 -4.99 -6.72
C LEU A 180 -9.84 -6.13 -7.37
N PHE A 181 -8.72 -6.51 -6.77
CA PHE A 181 -7.93 -7.66 -7.18
C PHE A 181 -8.12 -8.79 -6.16
N GLU A 182 -8.40 -9.99 -6.62
CA GLU A 182 -8.64 -11.14 -5.75
C GLU A 182 -7.65 -12.27 -6.07
N SER A 183 -7.05 -12.86 -5.04
CA SER A 183 -6.35 -14.12 -5.23
C SER A 183 -7.35 -15.25 -5.44
N GLY A 184 -7.23 -15.95 -6.57
CA GLY A 184 -7.93 -17.21 -6.86
C GLY A 184 -6.96 -18.38 -7.01
N SER A 185 -5.73 -18.25 -6.50
CA SER A 185 -4.70 -19.28 -6.63
C SER A 185 -4.80 -20.26 -5.47
N ALA A 186 -5.04 -21.54 -5.78
CA ALA A 186 -5.21 -22.59 -4.78
C ALA A 186 -4.00 -22.68 -3.83
N LEU A 187 -4.27 -22.76 -2.53
CA LEU A 187 -3.24 -23.06 -1.54
C LEU A 187 -2.68 -24.47 -1.80
N LYS A 188 -1.36 -24.55 -2.00
CA LYS A 188 -0.60 -25.79 -2.13
C LYS A 188 0.73 -25.62 -1.39
N ALA A 189 1.23 -26.68 -0.77
CA ALA A 189 2.40 -26.64 0.13
C ALA A 189 3.64 -25.97 -0.51
N ASP A 190 3.93 -26.30 -1.78
CA ASP A 190 5.13 -25.82 -2.48
C ASP A 190 4.86 -24.72 -3.52
N ALA A 191 3.62 -24.22 -3.60
CA ALA A 191 3.29 -23.17 -4.55
C ALA A 191 3.72 -21.79 -4.03
N ILE A 192 4.27 -20.97 -4.91
CA ILE A 192 4.51 -19.54 -4.71
C ILE A 192 3.67 -18.79 -5.74
N SER A 193 3.13 -17.66 -5.34
CA SER A 193 2.40 -16.74 -6.23
C SER A 193 3.26 -15.51 -6.56
N SER A 194 3.07 -14.98 -7.76
CA SER A 194 3.53 -13.64 -8.11
C SER A 194 2.76 -12.60 -7.29
N PRO A 195 3.28 -11.37 -7.09
CA PRO A 195 2.50 -10.30 -6.50
C PRO A 195 1.18 -10.11 -7.25
N LEU A 196 0.06 -9.98 -6.52
CA LEU A 196 -1.26 -9.92 -7.15
C LEU A 196 -1.38 -8.68 -8.06
N VAL A 197 -0.79 -7.58 -7.61
CA VAL A 197 -0.46 -6.40 -8.40
C VAL A 197 1.05 -6.20 -8.40
N GLU A 198 1.68 -6.25 -9.58
CA GLU A 198 3.10 -5.94 -9.78
C GLU A 198 3.22 -4.60 -10.52
N TRP A 199 3.88 -3.61 -9.91
CA TRP A 199 3.98 -2.27 -10.48
C TRP A 199 5.44 -1.81 -10.61
N ALA A 200 6.01 -1.92 -11.80
CA ALA A 200 7.38 -1.50 -12.06
C ALA A 200 7.51 -0.10 -12.68
N GLY A 201 6.48 0.39 -13.39
CA GLY A 201 6.51 1.68 -14.08
C GLY A 201 6.50 2.90 -13.14
N PRO A 202 7.26 3.98 -13.41
CA PRO A 202 7.36 5.13 -12.52
C PRO A 202 6.19 6.12 -12.65
N ASP A 203 6.10 7.07 -11.71
CA ASP A 203 5.23 8.25 -11.71
C ASP A 203 3.73 7.97 -11.89
N GLY A 204 3.32 6.74 -11.59
CA GLY A 204 1.94 6.29 -11.67
C GLY A 204 1.07 6.67 -10.46
N VAL A 205 -0.24 6.47 -10.58
CA VAL A 205 -1.18 6.67 -9.46
C VAL A 205 -2.12 5.48 -9.36
N ALA A 206 -2.15 4.84 -8.19
CA ALA A 206 -3.13 3.84 -7.81
C ALA A 206 -4.16 4.50 -6.87
N SER A 207 -5.40 4.64 -7.30
CA SER A 207 -6.51 5.23 -6.53
C SER A 207 -7.63 4.21 -6.32
N ASP A 208 -8.11 3.99 -5.10
CA ASP A 208 -9.13 2.97 -4.85
C ASP A 208 -8.71 1.58 -5.39
N LEU A 209 -7.44 1.22 -5.20
CA LEU A 209 -6.89 -0.10 -5.51
C LEU A 209 -7.05 -0.99 -4.28
N PHE A 210 -7.84 -2.04 -4.43
CA PHE A 210 -8.13 -2.96 -3.33
C PHE A 210 -7.64 -4.35 -3.67
N THR A 211 -7.17 -5.09 -2.67
CA THR A 211 -6.80 -6.50 -2.84
C THR A 211 -7.45 -7.33 -1.74
N ARG A 212 -7.92 -8.53 -2.09
CA ARG A 212 -8.41 -9.49 -1.11
C ARG A 212 -7.90 -10.90 -1.34
N ALA A 213 -7.71 -11.64 -0.27
CA ALA A 213 -7.40 -13.07 -0.30
C ALA A 213 -8.17 -13.76 0.83
N GLY A 214 -8.88 -14.84 0.50
CA GLY A 214 -9.72 -15.59 1.42
C GLY A 214 -10.57 -16.60 0.67
N SER A 215 -11.50 -17.26 1.35
CA SER A 215 -12.35 -18.28 0.72
C SER A 215 -13.76 -17.72 0.47
N PHE A 216 -14.06 -17.23 -0.73
CA PHE A 216 -15.36 -16.60 -1.02
C PHE A 216 -16.27 -17.46 -1.89
N SER A 217 -17.55 -17.54 -1.54
CA SER A 217 -18.56 -18.32 -2.28
C SER A 217 -18.91 -17.70 -3.63
N ASN A 218 -18.74 -16.38 -3.76
CA ASN A 218 -18.97 -15.62 -5.00
C ASN A 218 -17.74 -15.55 -5.93
N SER A 219 -16.62 -16.15 -5.53
CA SER A 219 -15.44 -16.30 -6.39
C SER A 219 -15.70 -17.36 -7.47
N PRO A 220 -15.12 -17.24 -8.69
CA PRO A 220 -15.11 -18.32 -9.69
C PRO A 220 -14.56 -19.64 -9.13
N SER A 221 -13.70 -19.55 -8.11
CA SER A 221 -13.10 -20.69 -7.43
C SER A 221 -13.88 -21.20 -6.23
N ARG A 222 -15.05 -20.61 -5.93
CA ARG A 222 -16.01 -20.93 -4.83
C ARG A 222 -15.42 -21.64 -3.61
N CYS A 223 -15.24 -20.90 -2.52
CA CYS A 223 -14.76 -21.43 -1.24
C CYS A 223 -13.38 -22.11 -1.31
N LEU A 224 -12.59 -21.81 -2.34
CA LEU A 224 -11.21 -22.26 -2.43
C LEU A 224 -10.38 -21.52 -1.38
N GLN A 225 -9.63 -22.28 -0.59
CA GLN A 225 -8.54 -21.74 0.22
C GLN A 225 -7.41 -21.32 -0.71
N VAL A 226 -7.03 -20.04 -0.62
CA VAL A 226 -6.09 -19.42 -1.56
C VAL A 226 -4.73 -19.12 -0.93
N ARG A 227 -3.74 -18.92 -1.79
CA ARG A 227 -2.43 -18.39 -1.43
C ARG A 227 -2.17 -17.09 -2.18
N GLN A 228 -1.68 -16.07 -1.47
CA GLN A 228 -1.12 -14.86 -2.05
C GLN A 228 0.14 -14.44 -1.29
N ASP A 229 1.31 -14.43 -1.91
CA ASP A 229 2.57 -14.16 -1.22
C ASP A 229 2.81 -12.67 -1.00
N VAL A 230 2.37 -11.83 -1.95
CA VAL A 230 2.39 -10.36 -1.86
C VAL A 230 1.14 -9.81 -2.51
N HIS A 231 0.36 -8.96 -1.83
CA HIS A 231 -0.83 -8.37 -2.44
C HIS A 231 -0.45 -7.30 -3.48
N ALA A 232 0.40 -6.34 -3.13
CA ALA A 232 0.92 -5.36 -4.08
C ALA A 232 2.43 -5.15 -3.89
N ARG A 233 3.15 -5.12 -5.01
CA ARG A 233 4.55 -4.69 -5.05
C ARG A 233 4.67 -3.44 -5.89
N ILE A 234 5.18 -2.37 -5.29
CA ILE A 234 5.41 -1.08 -5.93
C ILE A 234 6.92 -0.90 -6.13
N GLY A 235 7.40 -1.30 -7.30
CA GLY A 235 8.80 -1.14 -7.74
C GLY A 235 9.09 0.19 -8.42
N GLY A 236 8.08 0.82 -9.03
CA GLY A 236 8.23 2.09 -9.72
C GLY A 236 8.47 3.29 -8.79
N ASP A 237 9.42 4.15 -9.17
CA ASP A 237 9.68 5.41 -8.48
C ASP A 237 8.50 6.38 -8.64
N GLY A 238 8.28 7.26 -7.65
CA GLY A 238 7.30 8.35 -7.75
C GLY A 238 5.83 7.93 -7.78
N VAL A 239 5.53 6.64 -7.56
CA VAL A 239 4.15 6.14 -7.56
C VAL A 239 3.39 6.70 -6.36
N VAL A 240 2.17 7.20 -6.61
CA VAL A 240 1.22 7.59 -5.57
C VAL A 240 0.23 6.45 -5.32
N VAL A 241 0.13 6.03 -4.07
CA VAL A 241 -0.81 5.01 -3.58
C VAL A 241 -1.87 5.71 -2.73
N ASP A 242 -3.06 5.91 -3.28
CA ASP A 242 -4.12 6.74 -2.69
C ASP A 242 -5.38 5.93 -2.41
N ASN A 243 -5.77 5.87 -1.15
CA ASN A 243 -6.91 5.09 -0.66
C ASN A 243 -6.88 3.61 -1.10
N THR A 244 -5.93 2.85 -0.57
CA THR A 244 -5.86 1.40 -0.83
C THR A 244 -6.22 0.59 0.41
N TRP A 245 -6.63 -0.66 0.18
CA TRP A 245 -6.89 -1.63 1.23
C TRP A 245 -6.43 -3.01 0.77
N MET A 246 -5.53 -3.60 1.53
CA MET A 246 -4.99 -4.93 1.26
C MET A 246 -5.36 -5.84 2.42
N TRP A 247 -6.30 -6.74 2.15
CA TRP A 247 -6.99 -7.48 3.18
C TRP A 247 -6.80 -8.97 2.96
N HIS A 248 -6.06 -9.61 3.86
CA HIS A 248 -6.29 -11.03 4.09
C HIS A 248 -7.59 -11.15 4.86
N ALA A 249 -8.51 -11.98 4.39
CA ALA A 249 -9.80 -12.10 5.03
C ALA A 249 -9.65 -12.57 6.47
N ASP A 250 -10.14 -11.82 7.44
CA ASP A 250 -10.32 -12.32 8.81
C ASP A 250 -11.59 -13.17 8.93
N HIS A 251 -12.56 -12.94 8.04
CA HIS A 251 -13.80 -13.70 7.93
C HIS A 251 -14.23 -13.93 6.47
N ASP A 252 -14.98 -15.02 6.25
CA ASP A 252 -15.53 -15.34 4.93
C ASP A 252 -16.91 -16.03 5.00
N ASP A 253 -17.55 -16.21 3.84
CA ASP A 253 -18.87 -16.82 3.68
C ASP A 253 -18.82 -18.33 3.38
N CYS A 254 -17.67 -18.97 3.61
CA CYS A 254 -17.42 -20.39 3.33
C CYS A 254 -17.04 -21.21 4.58
N GLY A 255 -16.71 -20.55 5.69
CA GLY A 255 -16.42 -21.18 6.98
C GLY A 255 -16.51 -20.24 8.18
N GLY A 256 -16.83 -18.96 7.96
CA GLY A 256 -16.87 -17.93 8.99
C GLY A 256 -15.52 -17.27 9.19
N ALA A 257 -14.46 -18.04 9.44
CA ALA A 257 -13.07 -17.56 9.50
C ALA A 257 -12.30 -18.01 8.25
N SER A 258 -11.41 -17.18 7.73
CA SER A 258 -10.62 -17.48 6.51
C SER A 258 -9.21 -18.01 6.80
N ASP A 259 -9.01 -18.60 7.99
CA ASP A 259 -7.72 -19.08 8.52
C ASP A 259 -7.03 -20.15 7.67
N GLY A 260 -7.79 -20.80 6.80
CA GLY A 260 -7.26 -21.79 5.87
C GLY A 260 -6.58 -21.20 4.64
N ALA A 261 -6.67 -19.89 4.40
CA ALA A 261 -5.96 -19.19 3.34
C ALA A 261 -4.59 -18.70 3.83
N PHE A 262 -3.73 -18.29 2.90
CA PHE A 262 -2.44 -17.68 3.23
C PHE A 262 -2.26 -16.36 2.49
N SER A 263 -1.93 -15.30 3.23
CA SER A 263 -1.40 -14.05 2.70
C SER A 263 -0.04 -13.75 3.30
N GLY A 264 0.99 -13.54 2.47
CA GLY A 264 2.34 -13.21 2.92
C GLY A 264 2.43 -11.75 3.38
N ASN A 265 2.85 -10.85 2.50
CA ASN A 265 2.87 -9.40 2.75
C ASN A 265 1.67 -8.72 2.08
N GLY A 266 1.20 -7.61 2.63
CA GLY A 266 0.23 -6.77 1.95
C GLY A 266 0.91 -5.88 0.92
N LEU A 267 1.73 -4.94 1.40
CA LEU A 267 2.43 -4.00 0.54
C LEU A 267 3.95 -4.17 0.66
N VAL A 268 4.61 -4.28 -0.49
CA VAL A 268 6.08 -4.18 -0.59
C VAL A 268 6.43 -2.98 -1.48
N VAL A 269 7.13 -1.98 -0.92
CA VAL A 269 7.56 -0.78 -1.64
C VAL A 269 9.06 -0.82 -1.88
N GLN A 270 9.48 -0.83 -3.14
CA GLN A 270 10.88 -0.78 -3.55
C GLN A 270 11.23 0.53 -4.26
N GLY A 271 10.26 1.14 -4.94
CA GLY A 271 10.42 2.42 -5.61
C GLY A 271 10.71 3.58 -4.66
N ARG A 272 11.50 4.54 -5.13
CA ARG A 272 11.87 5.77 -4.42
C ARG A 272 10.78 6.82 -4.57
N ASN A 273 10.66 7.73 -3.59
CA ASN A 273 9.70 8.84 -3.61
C ASN A 273 8.23 8.39 -3.78
N VAL A 274 7.91 7.16 -3.33
CA VAL A 274 6.54 6.66 -3.29
C VAL A 274 5.80 7.37 -2.16
N VAL A 275 4.56 7.80 -2.43
CA VAL A 275 3.71 8.45 -1.44
C VAL A 275 2.44 7.63 -1.24
N ALA A 276 2.13 7.29 0.01
CA ALA A 276 0.93 6.56 0.37
C ALA A 276 -0.03 7.43 1.20
N TYR A 277 -1.30 7.48 0.82
CA TYR A 277 -2.36 8.20 1.51
C TYR A 277 -3.50 7.26 1.89
N GLY A 278 -3.93 7.29 3.15
CA GLY A 278 -5.07 6.50 3.61
C GLY A 278 -4.88 5.00 3.35
N LEU A 279 -3.69 4.47 3.68
CA LEU A 279 -3.29 3.09 3.46
C LEU A 279 -3.88 2.17 4.53
N LYS A 280 -4.48 1.05 4.12
CA LYS A 280 -4.95 -0.03 5.00
C LYS A 280 -4.33 -1.35 4.58
N VAL A 281 -3.72 -2.08 5.51
CA VAL A 281 -3.20 -3.42 5.26
C VAL A 281 -3.46 -4.28 6.49
N GLU A 282 -4.09 -5.44 6.34
CA GLU A 282 -4.60 -6.20 7.49
C GLU A 282 -4.40 -7.72 7.35
N HIS A 283 -4.20 -8.36 8.50
CA HIS A 283 -4.20 -9.81 8.73
C HIS A 283 -3.17 -10.63 7.93
N MET A 284 -2.08 -9.99 7.53
CA MET A 284 -1.00 -10.64 6.78
C MET A 284 -0.17 -11.56 7.69
N MET A 285 0.36 -12.66 7.13
CA MET A 285 1.14 -13.67 7.88
C MET A 285 2.65 -13.37 7.91
N ARG A 286 3.10 -12.30 7.25
CA ARG A 286 4.44 -11.70 7.36
C ARG A 286 4.30 -10.23 7.78
N ASN A 287 5.37 -9.44 7.70
CA ASN A 287 5.24 -7.99 7.86
C ASN A 287 4.14 -7.47 6.93
N LEU A 288 3.17 -6.73 7.48
CA LEU A 288 2.01 -6.28 6.70
C LEU A 288 2.48 -5.32 5.60
N VAL A 289 3.31 -4.34 5.96
CA VAL A 289 4.02 -3.45 5.04
C VAL A 289 5.53 -3.64 5.17
N GLU A 290 6.23 -3.71 4.04
CA GLU A 290 7.68 -3.59 3.96
C GLU A 290 8.11 -2.48 2.99
N TRP A 291 8.95 -1.56 3.48
CA TRP A 291 9.40 -0.41 2.73
C TRP A 291 10.92 -0.41 2.57
N TYR A 292 11.38 -0.43 1.31
CA TYR A 292 12.78 -0.47 0.91
C TYR A 292 13.21 0.79 0.15
N GLY A 293 12.26 1.51 -0.46
CA GLY A 293 12.53 2.72 -1.23
C GLY A 293 12.87 3.95 -0.38
N GLU A 294 13.78 4.79 -0.88
CA GLU A 294 14.15 6.05 -0.24
C GLU A 294 13.11 7.15 -0.43
N ASN A 295 13.08 8.12 0.48
CA ASN A 295 12.17 9.27 0.48
C ASN A 295 10.70 8.85 0.42
N GLY A 296 10.36 7.70 0.99
CA GLY A 296 8.99 7.25 1.09
C GLY A 296 8.19 8.14 2.03
N GLU A 297 6.93 8.40 1.70
CA GLU A 297 6.03 9.14 2.57
C GLU A 297 4.72 8.36 2.81
N THR A 298 4.26 8.31 4.05
CA THR A 298 2.95 7.72 4.39
C THR A 298 2.15 8.69 5.25
N TYR A 299 0.92 8.94 4.84
CA TYR A 299 -0.05 9.79 5.51
C TYR A 299 -1.30 8.97 5.86
N LEU A 300 -1.45 8.67 7.15
CA LEU A 300 -2.38 7.67 7.68
C LEU A 300 -2.05 6.25 7.20
N TYR A 301 -1.76 5.39 8.16
CA TYR A 301 -1.75 3.94 8.01
C TYR A 301 -2.63 3.31 9.09
N GLN A 302 -3.48 2.38 8.68
CA GLN A 302 -4.22 1.53 9.59
C GLN A 302 -3.92 0.06 9.26
N SER A 303 -3.86 -0.77 10.31
CA SER A 303 -3.62 -2.19 10.16
C SER A 303 -4.06 -3.02 11.34
N GLU A 304 -4.60 -4.19 11.09
CA GLU A 304 -4.83 -5.19 12.12
C GLU A 304 -3.88 -6.37 11.93
N LEU A 305 -3.19 -6.75 13.00
CA LEU A 305 -2.38 -7.97 13.01
C LEU A 305 -3.29 -9.20 12.86
N PRO A 306 -2.80 -10.34 12.32
CA PRO A 306 -3.63 -11.51 12.07
C PRO A 306 -4.20 -12.09 13.37
N TYR A 307 -5.51 -12.32 13.40
CA TYR A 307 -6.20 -12.78 14.61
C TYR A 307 -5.81 -14.21 15.00
N HIS A 308 -5.69 -15.09 14.02
CA HIS A 308 -5.56 -16.54 14.22
C HIS A 308 -4.16 -17.07 13.90
N ALA A 309 -3.14 -16.22 14.04
CA ALA A 309 -1.74 -16.59 13.86
C ALA A 309 -0.94 -16.41 15.17
N PRO A 310 -1.12 -17.28 16.19
CA PRO A 310 -0.51 -17.09 17.52
C PRO A 310 1.03 -17.08 17.50
N THR A 311 1.64 -17.60 16.43
CA THR A 311 3.08 -17.60 16.20
C THR A 311 3.56 -16.43 15.32
N PHE A 312 2.69 -15.46 15.03
CA PHE A 312 3.04 -14.29 14.23
C PHE A 312 4.23 -13.55 14.86
N ASN A 313 5.25 -13.34 14.03
CA ASN A 313 6.53 -12.72 14.41
C ASN A 313 6.91 -11.52 13.52
N GLY A 314 5.97 -11.07 12.67
CA GLY A 314 6.13 -9.87 11.86
C GLY A 314 5.79 -8.59 12.63
N VAL A 315 5.79 -7.46 11.92
CA VAL A 315 5.31 -6.18 12.41
C VAL A 315 4.26 -5.60 11.45
N GLY A 316 3.46 -4.64 11.90
CA GLY A 316 2.50 -3.94 11.04
C GLY A 316 3.20 -3.09 9.97
N TYR A 317 4.20 -2.31 10.37
CA TYR A 317 4.90 -1.40 9.48
C TYR A 317 6.42 -1.53 9.61
N TYR A 318 7.07 -2.04 8.55
CA TYR A 318 8.51 -2.23 8.49
C TYR A 318 9.16 -1.31 7.46
N VAL A 319 10.19 -0.56 7.88
CA VAL A 319 11.08 0.19 6.99
C VAL A 319 12.49 -0.39 7.12
N HIS A 320 13.09 -0.72 5.98
CA HIS A 320 14.35 -1.42 5.91
C HIS A 320 15.52 -0.59 6.52
N PRO A 321 16.49 -1.21 7.23
CA PRO A 321 17.61 -0.51 7.88
C PRO A 321 18.50 0.34 6.96
N SER A 322 18.51 0.03 5.65
CA SER A 322 19.28 0.82 4.68
C SER A 322 18.66 2.17 4.37
N VAL A 323 17.34 2.35 4.60
CA VAL A 323 16.62 3.58 4.24
C VAL A 323 17.14 4.77 5.05
N ARG A 324 17.48 5.86 4.36
CA ARG A 324 18.06 7.06 4.97
C ARG A 324 17.06 8.20 5.12
N SER A 325 15.97 8.16 4.37
CA SER A 325 14.90 9.15 4.44
C SER A 325 13.55 8.46 4.30
N HIS A 326 12.69 8.60 5.30
CA HIS A 326 11.33 8.07 5.31
C HIS A 326 10.45 8.94 6.21
N LYS A 327 9.32 9.42 5.69
CA LYS A 327 8.31 10.18 6.46
C LYS A 327 7.11 9.28 6.69
N ALA A 328 6.69 9.12 7.93
CA ALA A 328 5.50 8.35 8.28
C ALA A 328 4.70 9.10 9.34
N LEU A 329 3.50 9.52 8.98
CA LEU A 329 2.59 10.25 9.85
C LEU A 329 1.37 9.39 10.15
N ALA A 330 0.99 9.35 11.43
CA ALA A 330 -0.28 8.77 11.86
C ALA A 330 -0.40 7.27 11.55
N ILE A 331 0.56 6.49 12.07
CA ILE A 331 0.71 5.04 11.81
C ILE A 331 0.10 4.24 12.96
N GLY A 332 -1.03 3.58 12.72
CA GLY A 332 -1.71 2.75 13.72
C GLY A 332 -1.54 1.26 13.48
N VAL A 333 -1.18 0.51 14.52
CA VAL A 333 -1.09 -0.97 14.50
C VAL A 333 -1.98 -1.57 15.60
N TYR A 334 -2.83 -2.51 15.22
CA TYR A 334 -3.98 -2.92 16.01
C TYR A 334 -3.90 -4.42 16.28
N ILE A 335 -4.32 -4.86 17.48
CA ILE A 335 -4.57 -6.26 17.81
C ILE A 335 -6.05 -6.42 18.15
N VAL A 336 -6.69 -7.39 17.47
CA VAL A 336 -8.00 -7.92 17.83
C VAL A 336 -7.77 -9.42 18.09
N GLY A 337 -7.92 -9.84 19.35
CA GLY A 337 -7.60 -11.20 19.78
C GLY A 337 -6.35 -11.29 20.67
N ASP A 338 -5.72 -12.47 20.66
CA ASP A 338 -4.85 -12.92 21.76
C ASP A 338 -3.36 -12.83 21.46
N LEU A 339 -2.95 -12.12 20.40
CA LEU A 339 -1.53 -11.88 20.14
C LEU A 339 -0.89 -11.18 21.33
N ILE A 340 0.29 -11.66 21.74
CA ILE A 340 1.07 -11.09 22.84
C ILE A 340 2.52 -10.84 22.42
N ALA A 341 3.21 -10.02 23.20
CA ALA A 341 4.62 -9.67 23.02
C ALA A 341 4.96 -9.11 21.61
N GLN A 342 4.01 -8.42 20.98
CA GLN A 342 4.18 -7.92 19.62
C GLN A 342 4.95 -6.59 19.56
N THR A 343 5.72 -6.39 18.50
CA THR A 343 6.25 -5.07 18.14
C THR A 343 5.39 -4.51 17.02
N GLY A 344 4.78 -3.34 17.20
CA GLY A 344 3.88 -2.79 16.18
C GLY A 344 4.62 -2.33 14.93
N ILE A 345 5.68 -1.55 15.11
CA ILE A 345 6.39 -0.84 14.04
C ILE A 345 7.89 -1.06 14.16
N ARG A 346 8.59 -1.21 13.03
CA ARG A 346 10.04 -1.27 13.01
C ARG A 346 10.63 -0.40 11.90
N VAL A 347 11.47 0.56 12.26
CA VAL A 347 12.00 1.59 11.34
C VAL A 347 13.48 1.89 11.58
N PRO A 348 14.26 2.44 10.63
CA PRO A 348 15.60 2.92 10.93
C PRO A 348 15.55 4.18 11.82
N PRO A 349 16.61 4.49 12.59
CA PRO A 349 16.67 5.73 13.39
C PRO A 349 16.58 7.03 12.58
N THR A 350 16.78 6.93 11.26
CA THR A 350 16.67 8.02 10.28
C THR A 350 15.23 8.31 9.85
N ALA A 351 14.26 7.46 10.22
CA ALA A 351 12.86 7.70 9.89
C ALA A 351 12.29 8.89 10.68
N ASN A 352 11.55 9.75 9.99
CA ASN A 352 10.72 10.79 10.57
C ASN A 352 9.31 10.21 10.80
N LEU A 353 9.16 9.52 11.93
CA LEU A 353 7.89 8.93 12.36
C LEU A 353 7.21 9.86 13.36
N LYS A 354 5.95 10.24 13.09
CA LYS A 354 5.12 11.03 14.00
C LYS A 354 3.73 10.43 14.19
N ASN A 355 3.19 10.59 15.39
CA ASN A 355 1.86 10.13 15.79
C ASN A 355 1.62 8.64 15.48
N ALA A 356 2.61 7.81 15.78
CA ALA A 356 2.43 6.36 15.72
C ALA A 356 1.67 5.88 16.97
N PHE A 357 0.89 4.83 16.85
CA PHE A 357 0.25 4.22 18.01
C PHE A 357 0.02 2.72 17.83
N ALA A 358 -0.06 2.04 18.96
CA ALA A 358 -0.49 0.65 19.04
C ALA A 358 -1.77 0.58 19.85
N TRP A 359 -2.76 -0.18 19.37
CA TRP A 359 -4.06 -0.29 20.02
C TRP A 359 -4.52 -1.74 20.07
N VAL A 360 -5.04 -2.15 21.22
CA VAL A 360 -5.63 -3.47 21.43
C VAL A 360 -7.13 -3.27 21.64
N ILE A 361 -7.95 -3.69 20.69
CA ILE A 361 -9.36 -3.27 20.68
C ILE A 361 -10.12 -3.85 21.88
N THR A 362 -9.92 -5.14 22.17
CA THR A 362 -10.65 -5.88 23.21
C THR A 362 -9.79 -6.26 24.42
N GLY A 363 -8.54 -5.79 24.48
CA GLY A 363 -7.54 -6.24 25.44
C GLY A 363 -6.72 -5.11 26.05
N ALA A 364 -5.53 -5.43 26.54
CA ALA A 364 -4.65 -4.48 27.21
C ALA A 364 -3.44 -4.13 26.35
N HIS A 365 -2.96 -2.88 26.45
CA HIS A 365 -1.80 -2.42 25.65
C HIS A 365 -0.54 -3.27 25.88
N SER A 366 -0.43 -3.98 27.01
CA SER A 366 0.67 -4.91 27.32
C SER A 366 0.80 -6.10 26.36
N GLN A 367 -0.20 -6.34 25.50
CA GLN A 367 -0.08 -7.28 24.38
C GLN A 367 0.95 -6.83 23.34
N PHE A 368 1.16 -5.53 23.21
CA PHE A 368 2.34 -5.00 22.55
C PHE A 368 3.52 -5.00 23.52
N HIS A 369 4.61 -5.69 23.13
CA HIS A 369 5.90 -5.47 23.75
C HIS A 369 6.40 -4.06 23.48
N SER A 370 6.17 -3.50 22.29
CA SER A 370 6.54 -2.11 21.98
C SER A 370 5.67 -1.52 20.87
N VAL A 371 5.51 -0.20 20.88
CA VAL A 371 4.83 0.54 19.80
C VAL A 371 5.76 0.61 18.59
N VAL A 372 7.02 0.99 18.81
CA VAL A 372 8.04 1.14 17.76
C VAL A 372 9.38 0.59 18.25
N CYS A 373 10.08 -0.18 17.42
CA CYS A 373 11.50 -0.43 17.57
C CYS A 373 12.29 0.20 16.42
N THR A 374 13.46 0.73 16.74
CA THR A 374 14.47 1.04 15.73
C THR A 374 15.17 -0.24 15.28
N ASN A 375 15.65 -0.26 14.04
CA ASN A 375 16.48 -1.35 13.52
C ASN A 375 17.83 -1.52 14.27
N THR A 376 18.20 -0.56 15.13
CA THR A 376 19.37 -0.63 16.04
C THR A 376 19.03 -1.17 17.43
N SER A 377 17.87 -1.81 17.58
CA SER A 377 17.39 -2.46 18.82
C SER A 377 16.90 -1.54 19.95
N THR A 378 16.78 -0.23 19.73
CA THR A 378 16.10 0.67 20.69
C THR A 378 14.60 0.59 20.49
N CYS A 379 13.84 0.22 21.52
CA CYS A 379 12.38 0.11 21.47
C CYS A 379 11.69 1.15 22.36
N TYR A 380 10.53 1.62 21.90
CA TYR A 380 9.70 2.63 22.52
C TYR A 380 8.32 2.04 22.81
N PHE A 381 7.91 2.14 24.08
CA PHE A 381 6.67 1.55 24.61
C PHE A 381 5.47 2.50 24.51
N GLY A 382 5.67 3.70 23.95
CA GLY A 382 4.72 4.79 23.93
C GLY A 382 5.05 5.84 24.99
N GLN A 383 4.78 7.10 24.66
CA GLN A 383 4.90 8.27 25.53
C GLN A 383 3.62 8.52 26.33
N ARG A 384 2.47 8.08 25.82
CA ARG A 384 1.18 8.15 26.50
C ARG A 384 0.38 6.90 26.27
N CYS A 385 0.02 6.22 27.36
CA CYS A 385 -0.79 5.02 27.32
C CYS A 385 -2.12 5.22 28.05
N THR A 386 -3.14 4.56 27.53
CA THR A 386 -4.40 4.24 28.20
C THR A 386 -4.37 2.76 28.58
N TYR A 387 -5.48 2.20 29.07
CA TYR A 387 -5.56 0.76 29.35
C TYR A 387 -5.21 -0.09 28.11
N ASN A 388 -5.69 0.30 26.93
CA ASN A 388 -5.63 -0.54 25.74
C ASN A 388 -4.84 0.05 24.56
N ALA A 389 -4.42 1.32 24.63
CA ALA A 389 -3.64 1.95 23.56
C ALA A 389 -2.41 2.71 24.07
N CYS A 390 -1.36 2.79 23.28
CA CYS A 390 -0.16 3.60 23.54
C CYS A 390 0.24 4.40 22.29
N TYR A 391 0.49 5.70 22.48
CA TYR A 391 0.93 6.62 21.44
C TYR A 391 2.42 6.95 21.57
N GLN A 392 3.11 6.98 20.43
CA GLN A 392 4.45 7.51 20.23
C GLN A 392 4.36 8.70 19.29
N TYR A 393 4.40 9.92 19.84
CA TYR A 393 4.18 11.17 19.09
C TYR A 393 5.30 11.48 18.11
N GLU A 394 6.54 11.16 18.48
CA GLU A 394 7.70 11.37 17.62
C GLU A 394 8.80 10.36 17.95
N LEU A 395 9.51 9.89 16.91
CA LEU A 395 10.74 9.14 17.11
C LEU A 395 11.89 10.13 17.42
N PRO A 396 12.63 9.96 18.53
CA PRO A 396 13.79 10.79 18.83
C PRO A 396 14.77 10.79 17.65
N GLN A 397 15.02 11.98 17.10
CA GLN A 397 15.94 12.13 15.99
C GLN A 397 17.38 11.99 16.50
N VAL A 398 18.17 11.13 15.86
CA VAL A 398 19.61 11.14 16.09
C VAL A 398 20.13 12.46 15.55
N LEU A 399 20.59 13.35 16.45
CA LEU A 399 21.21 14.61 16.06
C LEU A 399 22.31 14.32 15.03
N LYS A 400 22.21 14.92 13.83
CA LYS A 400 23.30 14.90 12.85
C LYS A 400 24.47 15.74 13.39
N GLY A 401 25.26 15.16 14.28
CA GLY A 401 26.45 15.76 14.88
C GLY A 401 27.67 14.87 14.67
N GLY A 402 28.50 15.23 13.70
CA GLY A 402 29.79 14.58 13.44
C GLY A 402 30.04 14.40 11.95
N GLY A 403 30.91 15.23 11.38
CA GLY A 403 31.27 15.19 9.96
C GLY A 403 31.70 13.80 9.51
N VAL A 404 31.16 13.37 8.37
CA VAL A 404 31.62 12.17 7.67
C VAL A 404 33.01 12.48 7.14
N GLY A 405 34.03 12.07 7.88
CA GLY A 405 35.35 11.84 7.31
C GLY A 405 35.18 10.88 6.14
N SER A 406 35.64 11.30 4.96
CA SER A 406 35.66 10.50 3.75
C SER A 406 36.28 9.13 4.01
N LEU A 407 35.46 8.09 4.09
CA LEU A 407 35.95 6.72 3.99
C LEU A 407 36.28 6.45 2.51
N PRO A 408 37.47 5.92 2.18
CA PRO A 408 37.86 5.70 0.79
C PRO A 408 36.96 4.62 0.15
N ARG A 409 36.57 4.86 -1.10
CA ARG A 409 35.92 3.86 -1.96
C ARG A 409 36.83 2.63 -2.08
N PRO A 410 36.31 1.39 -2.02
CA PRO A 410 37.08 0.23 -2.45
C PRO A 410 37.30 0.33 -3.96
N ALA A 411 38.56 0.28 -4.38
CA ALA A 411 38.92 0.15 -5.79
C ALA A 411 38.48 -1.24 -6.29
N LEU A 412 37.69 -1.26 -7.36
CA LEU A 412 37.53 -2.44 -8.20
C LEU A 412 38.84 -2.64 -8.96
N SER A 413 39.64 -3.64 -8.58
CA SER A 413 40.70 -4.14 -9.44
C SER A 413 40.19 -5.33 -10.23
N GLU A 414 39.94 -5.11 -11.51
CA GLU A 414 40.06 -6.15 -12.53
C GLU A 414 41.48 -6.71 -12.46
N ASP A 415 41.64 -8.03 -12.44
CA ASP A 415 42.83 -8.61 -13.03
C ASP A 415 42.50 -9.91 -13.77
N ARG A 416 42.92 -9.94 -15.03
CA ARG A 416 42.88 -11.05 -15.96
C ARG A 416 44.33 -11.48 -16.17
N SER A 417 44.59 -12.78 -16.00
CA SER A 417 45.71 -13.61 -16.50
C SER A 417 46.23 -14.49 -15.34
N GLY A 418 46.66 -15.73 -15.48
CA GLY A 418 47.00 -16.56 -16.63
C GLY A 418 48.20 -17.44 -16.24
N TYR A 419 47.96 -18.75 -16.10
CA TYR A 419 48.90 -19.89 -16.22
C TYR A 419 50.05 -20.17 -15.22
N SER A 420 50.14 -21.49 -14.90
CA SER A 420 51.35 -22.31 -14.62
C SER A 420 51.97 -22.21 -13.21
N THR A 421 52.38 -23.24 -12.46
CA THR A 421 52.57 -24.71 -12.61
C THR A 421 52.98 -25.30 -11.24
N GLY A 422 52.64 -26.57 -10.99
CA GLY A 422 53.31 -27.46 -10.00
C GLY A 422 52.84 -27.30 -8.56
N GLY A 423 52.65 -28.32 -7.73
CA GLY A 423 52.87 -29.75 -7.83
C GLY A 423 52.68 -30.34 -6.42
N GLU A 424 52.17 -31.57 -6.37
CA GLU A 424 52.23 -32.55 -5.26
C GLU A 424 51.58 -32.25 -3.89
N GLY A 425 50.80 -33.23 -3.41
CA GLY A 425 50.82 -33.59 -1.97
C GLY A 425 49.48 -33.89 -1.29
N TYR A 426 49.05 -35.15 -1.35
CA TYR A 426 48.39 -35.94 -0.28
C TYR A 426 47.07 -35.48 0.38
N LEU A 427 46.03 -36.32 0.15
CA LEU A 427 44.88 -36.67 1.02
C LEU A 427 45.37 -37.32 2.36
N PRO A 428 44.55 -37.48 3.44
CA PRO A 428 43.12 -37.84 3.38
C PRO A 428 42.13 -37.33 4.46
N GLU A 429 40.87 -37.63 4.14
CA GLU A 429 39.65 -37.89 4.91
C GLU A 429 39.72 -37.95 6.45
N PHE A 430 38.70 -37.36 7.09
CA PHE A 430 37.98 -38.01 8.19
C PHE A 430 36.47 -37.86 7.98
N ALA A 431 35.78 -38.95 8.32
CA ALA A 431 34.37 -39.29 8.09
C ALA A 431 33.35 -38.43 8.84
#